data_AF-A0A2D4MPD3-F1
#
_entry.id   AF-A0A2D4MPD3-F1
#
_cell.length_a   1.000
_cell.length_b   1.000
_cell.length_c   1.000
_cell.angle_alpha   90.00
_cell.angle_beta   90.00
_cell.angle_gamma   90.00
#
_symmetry.space_group_name_H-M   'P 1'
#
loop_
_entity.id
_entity.type
_entity.pdbx_description
1 polymer ?
#
loop_
_entity_poly.entity_id
_entity_poly.type
_entity_poly.pdbx_seq_one_letter_code
_entity_poly.pdbx_strand_id
1 'polypeptide(L)'
;MRLRYPVTEELLERYSMEKDPNSLYEVKMYVEPTEITPSVPQRTVKALYDYQAKRDDELTFCRGALIHNVSKESGGWWKGDYGYKVQHYFPSNYVEDMSSDNMEELENQIFEDNPLGSLCRGILDLNLYTVVKMPQGNHGKSFVFVLEPKNVEDPPVEFATDKVEEWFEWFQSIREITWRTVEEKTLKGYLEKKQLIAMELSDLVIYCIPTSKTKDNLDNPDFKEIRSFVETKAESIVKQKPSDLLKYNQKGLTRIYPKGQRVDSSNYDPFRFWFCGVQMVALNFQTPDKFMQMNQALFSLNGWTGFVLQPESMRNEAYDPMPNECKKKLQMILTVRVIAARHLPKSGRSIACPFVEVEICGAEYDNNKFKTTVVNDNGLNPVWTLQEQVKFEIYDPNIAFLRFVVYEEDMFSDPNFLAHATFPIKGVRSGYRSVPLKNGYSEDIDLASLLIYCEMQQILESEEDLYSSFRQLRQRQAELNNQLYDTRRNIRSPSRDALLREFSA
;
A
#
# COMPACT_ATOMS: atom_id res chain seq x y z
N MET A 1 -7.66 -24.32 -5.23
CA MET A 1 -6.41 -24.96 -4.75
C MET A 1 -5.54 -25.36 -5.93
N ARG A 2 -4.36 -24.74 -6.10
CA ARG A 2 -3.23 -25.37 -6.81
C ARG A 2 -2.33 -25.96 -5.73
N LEU A 3 -1.97 -27.23 -5.85
CA LEU A 3 -0.98 -27.82 -4.94
C LEU A 3 0.29 -26.96 -5.01
N ARG A 4 0.79 -26.51 -3.85
CA ARG A 4 2.04 -25.72 -3.78
C ARG A 4 3.26 -26.53 -4.24
N TYR A 5 3.15 -27.86 -4.25
CA TYR A 5 4.21 -28.77 -4.66
C TYR A 5 3.63 -29.89 -5.54
N PRO A 6 4.34 -30.30 -6.61
CA PRO A 6 3.96 -31.47 -7.38
C PRO A 6 4.03 -32.72 -6.50
N VAL A 7 3.03 -33.61 -6.64
CA VAL A 7 3.07 -34.94 -6.01
C VAL A 7 4.15 -35.74 -6.73
N THR A 8 5.26 -36.01 -6.06
CA THR A 8 6.36 -36.82 -6.61
C THR A 8 6.08 -38.30 -6.43
N GLU A 9 6.71 -39.13 -7.27
CA GLU A 9 6.60 -40.59 -7.23
C GLU A 9 7.09 -41.16 -5.89
N GLU A 10 8.15 -40.57 -5.32
CA GLU A 10 8.64 -40.86 -3.95
C GLU A 10 7.60 -40.58 -2.86
N LEU A 11 6.77 -39.54 -3.03
CA LEU A 11 5.73 -39.19 -2.06
C LEU A 11 4.59 -40.21 -2.11
N LEU A 12 4.24 -40.67 -3.32
CA LEU A 12 3.30 -41.76 -3.57
C LEU A 12 3.79 -43.10 -3.04
N GLU A 13 5.08 -43.39 -3.15
CA GLU A 13 5.70 -44.61 -2.63
C GLU A 13 5.70 -44.63 -1.10
N ARG A 14 5.98 -43.49 -0.43
CA ARG A 14 5.89 -43.39 1.04
C ARG A 14 4.48 -43.69 1.57
N TYR A 15 3.43 -43.24 0.87
CA TYR A 15 2.05 -43.53 1.26
C TYR A 15 1.59 -44.95 0.87
N SER A 16 2.28 -45.63 -0.04
CA SER A 16 1.91 -46.95 -0.53
C SER A 16 2.48 -48.11 0.29
N MET A 17 3.20 -47.85 1.39
CA MET A 17 3.87 -48.89 2.20
C MET A 17 3.23 -49.19 3.56
N GLU A 18 1.97 -48.84 3.79
CA GLU A 18 1.24 -49.28 5.01
C GLU A 18 0.18 -50.33 4.67
N LYS A 19 0.48 -51.59 5.05
CA LYS A 19 -0.38 -52.77 4.84
C LYS A 19 -1.17 -53.16 6.10
N ASP A 20 -1.63 -52.21 6.89
CA ASP A 20 -2.55 -52.51 8.00
C ASP A 20 -3.75 -51.54 8.04
N PRO A 21 -4.97 -51.99 7.66
CA PRO A 21 -6.16 -51.17 7.68
C PRO A 21 -6.60 -50.70 9.08
N ASN A 22 -6.04 -51.28 10.16
CA ASN A 22 -6.36 -50.90 11.53
C ASN A 22 -5.44 -49.81 12.14
N SER A 23 -4.40 -49.36 11.43
CA SER A 23 -3.49 -48.31 11.92
C SER A 23 -4.04 -46.88 11.71
N LEU A 24 -5.13 -46.72 10.95
CA LEU A 24 -5.75 -45.43 10.62
C LEU A 24 -6.20 -44.58 11.83
N TYR A 25 -6.29 -45.16 13.03
CA TYR A 25 -6.70 -44.47 14.25
C TYR A 25 -5.55 -44.17 15.24
N GLU A 26 -4.32 -44.60 14.95
CA GLU A 26 -3.15 -44.34 15.81
C GLU A 26 -2.12 -43.38 15.18
N VAL A 27 -2.28 -43.03 13.91
CA VAL A 27 -1.42 -42.04 13.25
C VAL A 27 -1.87 -40.63 13.63
N LYS A 28 -1.01 -39.85 14.30
CA LYS A 28 -1.14 -38.39 14.42
C LYS A 28 -1.16 -37.79 13.00
N MET A 29 -2.36 -37.65 12.42
CA MET A 29 -2.55 -37.13 11.05
C MET A 29 -2.28 -35.62 10.93
N TYR A 30 -2.10 -34.93 12.05
CA TYR A 30 -1.79 -33.52 12.11
C TYR A 30 -0.53 -33.33 12.93
N VAL A 31 0.44 -32.64 12.36
CA VAL A 31 1.54 -32.07 13.13
C VAL A 31 0.95 -30.89 13.90
N GLU A 32 1.05 -30.91 15.23
CA GLU A 32 0.67 -29.77 16.05
C GLU A 32 1.52 -28.56 15.59
N PRO A 33 0.95 -27.34 15.45
CA PRO A 33 1.70 -26.17 14.96
C PRO A 33 3.00 -25.88 15.74
N THR A 34 3.07 -26.32 17.00
CA THR A 34 4.22 -26.21 17.89
C THR A 34 5.32 -27.24 17.67
N GLU A 35 5.07 -28.31 16.90
CA GLU A 35 6.05 -29.37 16.60
C GLU A 35 6.94 -29.04 15.37
N ILE A 36 6.61 -28.02 14.57
CA ILE A 36 7.39 -27.60 13.35
C ILE A 36 8.25 -26.37 13.59
N THR A 37 8.04 -25.62 14.67
CA THR A 37 8.91 -24.50 15.00
C THR A 37 10.24 -25.02 15.55
N PRO A 38 11.39 -24.77 14.89
CA PRO A 38 12.67 -24.95 15.56
C PRO A 38 12.63 -24.11 16.85
N SER A 39 13.05 -24.69 17.97
CA SER A 39 13.13 -23.96 19.24
C SER A 39 14.12 -22.80 19.06
N VAL A 40 13.59 -21.60 18.76
CA VAL A 40 14.32 -20.34 18.69
C VAL A 40 15.05 -20.15 20.02
N PRO A 41 16.30 -19.62 20.05
CA PRO A 41 17.01 -19.36 21.29
C PRO A 41 16.15 -18.48 22.22
N GLN A 42 15.60 -19.11 23.26
CA GLN A 42 14.84 -18.42 24.29
C GLN A 42 15.74 -17.35 24.91
N ARG A 43 15.19 -16.13 25.10
CA ARG A 43 15.82 -14.98 25.77
C ARG A 43 16.77 -14.15 24.88
N THR A 44 16.19 -13.44 23.89
CA THR A 44 16.87 -12.35 23.17
C THR A 44 16.41 -11.00 23.72
N VAL A 45 17.35 -10.05 23.87
CA VAL A 45 17.08 -8.68 24.33
C VAL A 45 17.63 -7.67 23.33
N LYS A 46 17.00 -6.50 23.23
CA LYS A 46 17.43 -5.40 22.33
C LYS A 46 18.05 -4.26 23.13
N ALA A 47 19.20 -3.76 22.69
CA ALA A 47 19.86 -2.62 23.32
C ALA A 47 19.10 -1.30 23.09
N LEU A 48 18.77 -0.59 24.17
CA LEU A 48 18.14 0.73 24.15
C LEU A 48 19.16 1.86 23.97
N TYR A 49 20.41 1.62 24.37
CA TYR A 49 21.50 2.60 24.35
C TYR A 49 22.81 1.95 23.92
N ASP A 50 23.77 2.77 23.47
CA ASP A 50 25.14 2.32 23.25
C ASP A 50 25.79 1.96 24.61
N TYR A 51 26.59 0.90 24.64
CA TYR A 51 27.34 0.48 25.81
C TYR A 51 28.74 0.02 25.42
N GLN A 52 29.75 0.53 26.13
CA GLN A 52 31.15 0.19 25.89
C GLN A 52 31.70 -0.54 27.11
N ALA A 53 32.25 -1.74 26.87
CA ALA A 53 32.86 -2.58 27.89
C ALA A 53 33.95 -1.83 28.65
N LYS A 54 33.83 -1.82 29.98
CA LYS A 54 34.83 -1.27 30.92
C LYS A 54 35.73 -2.36 31.47
N ARG A 55 35.32 -3.62 31.35
CA ARG A 55 36.08 -4.81 31.74
C ARG A 55 36.11 -5.81 30.59
N ASP A 56 37.10 -6.70 30.62
CA ASP A 56 37.33 -7.66 29.53
C ASP A 56 36.18 -8.67 29.41
N ASP A 57 35.50 -8.96 30.52
CA ASP A 57 34.33 -9.84 30.63
C ASP A 57 33.00 -9.17 30.28
N GLU A 58 33.00 -7.90 29.83
CA GLU A 58 31.82 -7.16 29.42
C GLU A 58 31.64 -7.11 27.87
N LEU A 59 30.40 -7.00 27.42
CA LEU A 59 30.04 -6.76 26.01
C LEU A 59 30.17 -5.28 25.64
N THR A 60 30.51 -5.01 24.39
CA THR A 60 30.38 -3.68 23.75
C THR A 60 29.34 -3.79 22.65
N PHE A 61 28.32 -2.95 22.67
CA PHE A 61 27.23 -2.97 21.70
C PHE A 61 26.66 -1.56 21.44
N CYS A 62 26.04 -1.38 20.28
CA CYS A 62 25.35 -0.15 19.92
C CYS A 62 23.84 -0.27 20.21
N ARG A 63 23.17 0.88 20.33
CA ARG A 63 21.71 0.97 20.40
C ARG A 63 21.09 0.23 19.21
N GLY A 64 20.14 -0.63 19.49
CA GLY A 64 19.47 -1.50 18.52
C GLY A 64 20.12 -2.88 18.35
N ALA A 65 21.28 -3.13 18.96
CA ALA A 65 21.91 -4.45 18.98
C ALA A 65 21.01 -5.52 19.60
N LEU A 66 20.98 -6.70 19.00
CA LEU A 66 20.29 -7.88 19.53
C LEU A 66 21.30 -8.77 20.25
N ILE A 67 21.04 -9.02 21.53
CA ILE A 67 21.89 -9.88 22.38
C ILE A 67 21.13 -11.17 22.63
N HIS A 68 21.73 -12.29 22.27
CA HIS A 68 21.11 -13.62 22.29
C HIS A 68 21.55 -14.45 23.51
N ASN A 69 20.86 -15.57 23.75
CA ASN A 69 21.17 -16.53 24.82
C ASN A 69 21.32 -15.88 26.21
N VAL A 70 20.38 -14.98 26.54
CA VAL A 70 20.52 -14.13 27.72
C VAL A 70 20.28 -14.92 29.02
N SER A 71 21.28 -14.91 29.89
CA SER A 71 21.18 -15.41 31.26
C SER A 71 20.94 -14.24 32.22
N LYS A 72 19.76 -14.22 32.85
CA LYS A 72 19.36 -13.18 33.80
C LYS A 72 19.90 -13.51 35.19
N GLU A 73 20.91 -12.78 35.64
CA GLU A 73 21.45 -12.88 37.00
C GLU A 73 20.82 -11.82 37.93
N SER A 74 20.67 -12.16 39.21
CA SER A 74 20.16 -11.24 40.25
C SER A 74 21.26 -10.26 40.66
N GLY A 75 21.42 -9.16 39.91
CA GLY A 75 22.42 -8.14 40.21
C GLY A 75 22.46 -6.93 39.28
N GLY A 76 21.47 -6.76 38.39
CA GLY A 76 21.45 -5.67 37.40
C GLY A 76 22.42 -5.87 36.22
N TRP A 77 23.10 -7.02 36.17
CA TRP A 77 23.99 -7.42 35.09
C TRP A 77 23.58 -8.78 34.58
N TRP A 78 23.42 -8.90 33.27
CA TRP A 78 23.05 -10.13 32.58
C TRP A 78 24.20 -10.60 31.70
N LYS A 79 24.19 -11.87 31.31
CA LYS A 79 25.12 -12.43 30.33
C LYS A 79 24.41 -12.72 29.03
N GLY A 80 25.12 -12.61 27.92
CA GLY A 80 24.58 -12.97 26.62
C GLY A 80 25.64 -12.92 25.54
N ASP A 81 25.20 -13.18 24.32
CA ASP A 81 26.07 -13.36 23.16
C ASP A 81 25.86 -12.20 22.19
N TYR A 82 26.95 -11.54 21.81
CA TYR A 82 26.92 -10.44 20.83
C TYR A 82 28.26 -10.32 20.10
N GLY A 83 28.22 -10.32 18.76
CA GLY A 83 29.41 -10.38 17.91
C GLY A 83 30.17 -11.71 18.11
N TYR A 84 31.46 -11.64 18.41
CA TYR A 84 32.31 -12.81 18.69
C TYR A 84 32.41 -13.16 20.18
N LYS A 85 31.76 -12.38 21.06
CA LYS A 85 31.81 -12.57 22.51
C LYS A 85 30.60 -13.37 22.97
N VAL A 86 30.85 -14.50 23.63
CA VAL A 86 29.84 -15.44 24.15
C VAL A 86 29.78 -15.32 25.67
N GLN A 87 28.58 -15.25 26.24
CA GLN A 87 28.29 -15.20 27.68
C GLN A 87 29.06 -14.11 28.45
N HIS A 88 29.21 -12.93 27.86
CA HIS A 88 29.82 -11.77 28.50
C HIS A 88 28.76 -10.87 29.17
N TYR A 89 29.19 -10.11 30.16
CA TYR A 89 28.34 -9.28 31.00
C TYR A 89 27.87 -7.99 30.31
N PHE A 90 26.63 -7.59 30.58
CA PHE A 90 26.09 -6.29 30.19
C PHE A 90 25.03 -5.80 31.19
N PRO A 91 24.84 -4.48 31.31
CA PRO A 91 23.87 -3.91 32.24
C PRO A 91 22.43 -4.17 31.77
N SER A 92 21.61 -4.76 32.63
CA SER A 92 20.24 -5.17 32.27
C SER A 92 19.29 -4.01 31.99
N ASN A 93 19.58 -2.82 32.52
CA ASN A 93 18.80 -1.60 32.28
C ASN A 93 19.12 -0.90 30.95
N TYR A 94 20.08 -1.42 30.17
CA TYR A 94 20.43 -0.92 28.84
C TYR A 94 19.72 -1.69 27.73
N VAL A 95 18.88 -2.67 28.09
CA VAL A 95 18.20 -3.55 27.15
C VAL A 95 16.72 -3.70 27.48
N GLU A 96 15.92 -4.06 26.50
CA GLU A 96 14.51 -4.47 26.65
C GLU A 96 14.34 -5.93 26.22
N ASP A 97 13.48 -6.67 26.94
CA ASP A 97 13.12 -8.04 26.57
C ASP A 97 12.31 -8.05 25.26
N MET A 98 12.69 -8.91 24.32
CA MET A 98 11.88 -9.17 23.14
C MET A 98 10.80 -10.21 23.51
N SER A 99 9.53 -9.81 23.53
CA SER A 99 8.41 -10.76 23.55
C SER A 99 8.35 -11.54 22.23
N SER A 100 7.67 -12.69 22.22
CA SER A 100 7.35 -13.43 20.99
C SER A 100 6.64 -12.55 19.96
N ASP A 101 5.74 -11.67 20.43
CA ASP A 101 4.97 -10.76 19.58
C ASP A 101 5.88 -9.70 18.92
N ASN A 102 6.92 -9.23 19.63
CA ASN A 102 7.89 -8.28 19.08
C ASN A 102 8.85 -8.93 18.06
N MET A 103 9.02 -10.25 18.10
CA MET A 103 9.87 -10.97 17.14
C MET A 103 9.15 -11.15 15.82
N GLU A 104 7.84 -11.46 15.84
CA GLU A 104 7.01 -11.53 14.64
C GLU A 104 6.86 -10.14 13.99
N GLU A 105 6.68 -9.07 14.77
CA GLU A 105 6.68 -7.70 14.25
C GLU A 105 8.03 -7.29 13.64
N LEU A 106 9.15 -7.68 14.26
CA LEU A 106 10.49 -7.37 13.75
C LEU A 106 10.81 -8.18 12.48
N GLU A 107 10.45 -9.47 12.45
CA GLU A 107 10.57 -10.30 11.25
C GLU A 107 9.72 -9.73 10.11
N ASN A 108 8.47 -9.37 10.38
CA ASN A 108 7.59 -8.72 9.40
C ASN A 108 8.17 -7.39 8.91
N GLN A 109 8.77 -6.58 9.78
CA GLN A 109 9.47 -5.34 9.36
C GLN A 109 10.70 -5.65 8.50
N ILE A 110 11.50 -6.66 8.83
CA ILE A 110 12.65 -7.09 8.02
C ILE A 110 12.19 -7.55 6.63
N PHE A 111 11.07 -8.28 6.55
CA PHE A 111 10.48 -8.71 5.28
C PHE A 111 9.83 -7.54 4.51
N GLU A 112 9.18 -6.59 5.18
CA GLU A 112 8.58 -5.42 4.53
C GLU A 112 9.60 -4.40 4.01
N ASP A 113 10.75 -4.27 4.66
CA ASP A 113 11.86 -3.40 4.24
C ASP A 113 12.75 -4.07 3.18
N ASN A 114 12.65 -5.40 3.03
CA ASN A 114 13.34 -6.16 2.00
C ASN A 114 12.95 -5.63 0.60
N PRO A 115 13.87 -5.56 -0.37
CA PRO A 115 13.55 -5.19 -1.75
C PRO A 115 12.40 -6.00 -2.39
N LEU A 116 12.15 -7.23 -1.93
CA LEU A 116 11.08 -8.10 -2.39
C LEU A 116 9.76 -7.95 -1.59
N GLY A 117 9.74 -7.15 -0.52
CA GLY A 117 8.56 -6.94 0.32
C GLY A 117 7.86 -8.25 0.72
N SER A 118 6.54 -8.30 0.51
CA SER A 118 5.67 -9.45 0.79
C SER A 118 6.03 -10.74 0.02
N LEU A 119 6.79 -10.63 -1.08
CA LEU A 119 7.25 -11.80 -1.85
C LEU A 119 8.52 -12.41 -1.29
N CYS A 120 9.18 -11.78 -0.31
CA CYS A 120 10.36 -12.33 0.32
C CYS A 120 10.03 -13.64 1.04
N ARG A 121 10.80 -14.70 0.73
CA ARG A 121 10.62 -16.04 1.33
C ARG A 121 11.77 -16.43 2.25
N GLY A 122 12.89 -15.74 2.17
CA GLY A 122 14.09 -16.03 2.92
C GLY A 122 15.19 -15.02 2.63
N ILE A 123 16.11 -14.87 3.57
CA ILE A 123 17.23 -13.93 3.51
C ILE A 123 18.50 -14.71 3.80
N LEU A 124 19.52 -14.55 2.94
CA LEU A 124 20.83 -15.17 3.11
C LEU A 124 21.88 -14.08 3.30
N ASP A 125 22.62 -14.13 4.42
CA ASP A 125 23.80 -13.29 4.61
C ASP A 125 25.00 -13.90 3.88
N LEU A 126 25.30 -13.38 2.70
CA LEU A 126 26.37 -13.88 1.83
C LEU A 126 27.76 -13.88 2.50
N ASN A 127 27.99 -13.09 3.55
CA ASN A 127 29.29 -13.10 4.25
C ASN A 127 29.57 -14.41 4.98
N LEU A 128 28.52 -15.17 5.32
CA LEU A 128 28.63 -16.46 6.01
C LEU A 128 28.87 -17.62 5.05
N TYR A 129 28.85 -17.38 3.73
CA TYR A 129 28.96 -18.41 2.72
C TYR A 129 30.17 -18.21 1.81
N THR A 130 30.56 -19.27 1.13
CA THR A 130 31.54 -19.29 0.04
C THR A 130 30.84 -19.83 -1.20
N VAL A 131 31.00 -19.14 -2.34
CA VAL A 131 30.40 -19.58 -3.60
C VAL A 131 31.30 -20.59 -4.30
N VAL A 132 30.74 -21.77 -4.59
CA VAL A 132 31.44 -22.92 -5.20
C VAL A 132 30.76 -23.32 -6.50
N LYS A 133 31.55 -23.58 -7.55
CA LYS A 133 31.04 -24.07 -8.84
C LYS A 133 30.82 -25.58 -8.75
N MET A 134 29.70 -26.07 -9.28
CA MET A 134 29.45 -27.51 -9.50
C MET A 134 29.74 -27.88 -10.96
N PRO A 135 30.89 -28.50 -11.30
CA PRO A 135 31.31 -28.70 -12.68
C PRO A 135 30.47 -29.72 -13.46
N GLN A 136 29.85 -30.67 -12.75
CA GLN A 136 29.04 -31.74 -13.35
C GLN A 136 27.54 -31.44 -13.34
N GLY A 137 27.14 -30.26 -12.85
CA GLY A 137 25.74 -29.96 -12.57
C GLY A 137 25.19 -30.80 -11.41
N ASN A 138 23.90 -30.64 -11.12
CA ASN A 138 23.18 -31.45 -10.14
C ASN A 138 21.71 -31.63 -10.57
N HIS A 139 21.07 -32.75 -10.19
CA HIS A 139 19.65 -33.03 -10.45
C HIS A 139 19.16 -32.76 -11.89
N GLY A 140 19.99 -33.07 -12.90
CA GLY A 140 19.64 -32.86 -14.31
C GLY A 140 19.79 -31.41 -14.82
N LYS A 141 20.33 -30.50 -14.00
CA LYS A 141 20.69 -29.13 -14.39
C LYS A 141 22.19 -29.00 -14.61
N SER A 142 22.60 -28.46 -15.76
CA SER A 142 24.02 -28.35 -16.14
C SER A 142 24.75 -27.16 -15.53
N PHE A 143 24.04 -26.09 -15.15
CA PHE A 143 24.64 -24.85 -14.65
C PHE A 143 24.23 -24.60 -13.21
N VAL A 144 25.00 -25.17 -12.28
CA VAL A 144 24.74 -25.12 -10.83
C VAL A 144 25.92 -24.49 -10.09
N PHE A 145 25.62 -23.64 -9.13
CA PHE A 145 26.58 -23.18 -8.12
C PHE A 145 25.98 -23.34 -6.73
N VAL A 146 26.83 -23.52 -5.72
CA VAL A 146 26.42 -23.76 -4.33
C VAL A 146 27.01 -22.68 -3.44
N LEU A 147 26.20 -22.19 -2.52
CA LEU A 147 26.67 -21.40 -1.39
C LEU A 147 26.94 -22.37 -0.25
N GLU A 148 28.22 -22.68 -0.05
CA GLU A 148 28.67 -23.51 1.06
C GLU A 148 28.87 -22.63 2.30
N PRO A 149 28.25 -22.95 3.43
CA PRO A 149 28.41 -22.13 4.62
C PRO A 149 29.80 -22.30 5.21
N LYS A 150 30.31 -21.21 5.80
CA LYS A 150 31.58 -21.21 6.53
C LYS A 150 31.45 -21.95 7.87
N ASN A 151 30.25 -22.00 8.43
CA ASN A 151 29.91 -22.84 9.57
C ASN A 151 29.33 -24.17 9.08
N VAL A 152 29.88 -25.28 9.55
CA VAL A 152 29.54 -26.63 9.07
C VAL A 152 28.13 -27.06 9.50
N GLU A 153 27.55 -26.41 10.51
CA GLU A 153 26.19 -26.70 10.99
C GLU A 153 25.09 -26.07 10.12
N ASP A 154 25.42 -25.04 9.33
CA ASP A 154 24.44 -24.38 8.45
C ASP A 154 24.21 -25.23 7.18
N PRO A 155 23.00 -25.21 6.59
CA PRO A 155 22.72 -25.95 5.37
C PRO A 155 23.30 -25.25 4.13
N PRO A 156 23.88 -25.98 3.17
CA PRO A 156 24.26 -25.42 1.88
C PRO A 156 23.03 -25.07 1.05
N VAL A 157 23.15 -24.03 0.21
CA VAL A 157 22.07 -23.59 -0.69
C VAL A 157 22.53 -23.71 -2.13
N GLU A 158 21.80 -24.51 -2.92
CA GLU A 158 22.11 -24.74 -4.33
C GLU A 158 21.28 -23.83 -5.24
N PHE A 159 21.93 -23.25 -6.25
CA PHE A 159 21.31 -22.41 -7.27
C PHE A 159 21.56 -23.01 -8.65
N ALA A 160 20.50 -23.16 -9.43
CA ALA A 160 20.55 -23.68 -10.78
C ALA A 160 19.95 -22.68 -11.77
N THR A 161 20.52 -22.63 -12.98
CA THR A 161 19.97 -21.83 -14.09
C THR A 161 19.98 -22.68 -15.37
N ASP A 162 19.21 -22.24 -16.37
CA ASP A 162 19.14 -22.92 -17.67
C ASP A 162 20.13 -22.35 -18.70
N LYS A 163 20.80 -21.23 -18.38
CA LYS A 163 21.74 -20.53 -19.29
C LYS A 163 23.09 -20.32 -18.65
N VAL A 164 24.16 -20.57 -19.42
CA VAL A 164 25.53 -20.41 -18.95
C VAL A 164 25.88 -18.94 -18.68
N GLU A 165 25.29 -18.01 -19.43
CA GLU A 165 25.50 -16.57 -19.28
C GLU A 165 24.94 -16.08 -17.94
N GLU A 166 23.69 -16.43 -17.63
CA GLU A 166 23.05 -16.10 -16.35
C GLU A 166 23.81 -16.74 -15.19
N TRP A 167 24.20 -18.01 -15.32
CA TRP A 167 25.03 -18.69 -14.33
C TRP A 167 26.33 -17.92 -14.04
N PHE A 168 27.03 -17.49 -15.09
CA PHE A 168 28.29 -16.76 -14.95
C PHE A 168 28.07 -15.37 -14.33
N GLU A 169 27.04 -14.63 -14.75
CA GLU A 169 26.69 -13.32 -14.17
C GLU A 169 26.39 -13.43 -12.67
N TRP A 170 25.56 -14.39 -12.27
CA TRP A 170 25.21 -14.62 -10.87
C TRP A 170 26.41 -15.06 -10.04
N PHE A 171 27.19 -16.04 -10.54
CA PHE A 171 28.37 -16.55 -9.86
C PHE A 171 29.41 -15.45 -9.63
N GLN A 172 29.71 -14.65 -10.66
CA GLN A 172 30.66 -13.54 -10.55
C GLN A 172 30.14 -12.45 -9.60
N SER A 173 28.87 -12.05 -9.74
CA SER A 173 28.28 -11.00 -8.88
C SER A 173 28.30 -11.38 -7.41
N ILE A 174 27.91 -12.62 -7.08
CA ILE A 174 27.93 -13.12 -5.69
C ILE A 174 29.37 -13.20 -5.19
N ARG A 175 30.30 -13.74 -5.99
CA ARG A 175 31.71 -13.83 -5.62
C ARG A 175 32.30 -12.44 -5.35
N GLU A 176 32.04 -11.47 -6.21
CA GLU A 176 32.44 -10.08 -6.01
C GLU A 176 31.88 -9.53 -4.71
N ILE A 177 30.59 -9.73 -4.40
CA ILE A 177 29.98 -9.27 -3.15
C ILE A 177 30.67 -9.90 -1.94
N THR A 178 30.98 -11.19 -1.97
CA THR A 178 31.68 -11.88 -0.87
C THR A 178 33.13 -11.43 -0.68
N TRP A 179 33.74 -10.81 -1.70
CA TRP A 179 35.16 -10.41 -1.70
C TRP A 179 35.36 -8.88 -1.59
N ARG A 180 34.33 -8.06 -1.88
CA ARG A 180 34.43 -6.60 -1.99
C ARG A 180 34.44 -5.88 -0.64
N THR A 181 35.41 -4.95 -0.49
CA THR A 181 35.38 -3.84 0.46
C THR A 181 34.51 -2.68 -0.05
N VAL A 182 34.06 -1.82 0.88
CA VAL A 182 33.04 -0.75 0.77
C VAL A 182 33.24 0.27 -0.39
N GLU A 183 34.41 0.32 -1.02
CA GLU A 183 34.84 1.43 -1.88
C GLU A 183 34.15 1.51 -3.27
N GLU A 184 33.77 0.38 -3.88
CA GLU A 184 33.21 0.38 -5.25
C GLU A 184 31.73 0.81 -5.33
N LYS A 185 30.96 0.74 -4.22
CA LYS A 185 29.60 1.32 -4.15
C LYS A 185 29.60 2.83 -4.42
N THR A 186 30.69 3.51 -4.08
CA THR A 186 30.86 4.95 -4.19
C THR A 186 30.95 5.41 -5.66
N LEU A 187 31.54 4.60 -6.54
CA LEU A 187 31.78 4.95 -7.94
C LEU A 187 30.49 4.87 -8.78
N LYS A 188 29.64 3.87 -8.54
CA LYS A 188 28.35 3.73 -9.25
C LYS A 188 27.39 4.87 -8.90
N GLY A 189 27.30 5.23 -7.62
CA GLY A 189 26.54 6.41 -7.17
C GLY A 189 27.11 7.76 -7.67
N TYR A 190 28.41 7.83 -7.96
CA TYR A 190 29.04 9.01 -8.58
C TYR A 190 28.65 9.16 -10.07
N LEU A 191 28.61 8.05 -10.82
CA LEU A 191 28.21 8.04 -12.23
C LEU A 191 26.71 8.35 -12.41
N GLU A 192 25.85 7.81 -11.54
CA GLU A 192 24.41 8.12 -11.51
C GLU A 192 24.14 9.61 -11.22
N LYS A 193 24.92 10.22 -10.32
CA LYS A 193 24.86 11.67 -10.04
C LYS A 193 25.31 12.55 -11.21
N LYS A 194 26.02 11.98 -12.20
CA LYS A 194 26.57 12.68 -13.36
C LYS A 194 25.75 12.49 -14.65
N GLN A 195 24.54 11.92 -14.58
CA GLN A 195 23.66 11.86 -15.74
C GLN A 195 23.38 13.27 -16.27
N LEU A 196 23.90 13.55 -17.46
CA LEU A 196 23.65 14.79 -18.20
C LEU A 196 22.33 14.62 -18.96
N ILE A 197 21.40 15.54 -18.78
CA ILE A 197 20.12 15.56 -19.50
C ILE A 197 20.34 16.26 -20.84
N ALA A 198 19.92 15.64 -21.94
CA ALA A 198 19.97 16.25 -23.27
C ALA A 198 19.09 17.50 -23.32
N MET A 199 19.58 18.57 -23.93
CA MET A 199 18.90 19.87 -23.99
C MET A 199 17.57 19.76 -24.75
N GLU A 200 17.55 18.99 -25.84
CA GLU A 200 16.37 18.74 -26.66
C GLU A 200 15.24 18.07 -25.87
N LEU A 201 15.58 17.23 -24.88
CA LEU A 201 14.60 16.62 -23.99
C LEU A 201 14.16 17.59 -22.89
N SER A 202 15.10 18.39 -22.36
CA SER A 202 14.81 19.41 -21.35
C SER A 202 13.85 20.48 -21.87
N ASP A 203 14.00 20.89 -23.13
CA ASP A 203 13.19 21.94 -23.76
C ASP A 203 11.72 21.54 -23.95
N LEU A 204 11.39 20.24 -23.91
CA LEU A 204 10.02 19.74 -23.98
C LEU A 204 9.25 19.90 -22.65
N VAL A 205 9.94 20.13 -21.54
CA VAL A 205 9.34 20.20 -20.19
C VAL A 205 8.92 21.63 -19.87
N ILE A 206 7.73 22.01 -20.34
CA ILE A 206 7.17 23.36 -20.14
C ILE A 206 6.42 23.47 -18.80
N TYR A 207 5.61 22.46 -18.49
CA TYR A 207 4.91 22.26 -17.21
C TYR A 207 5.35 20.94 -16.62
N CYS A 208 5.10 20.73 -15.33
CA CYS A 208 5.53 19.54 -14.58
C CYS A 208 7.07 19.40 -14.55
N ILE A 209 7.78 20.51 -14.35
CA ILE A 209 9.22 20.53 -14.14
C ILE A 209 9.53 19.79 -12.82
N PRO A 210 10.27 18.66 -12.83
CA PRO A 210 10.52 17.91 -11.62
C PRO A 210 11.49 18.61 -10.68
N THR A 211 11.06 18.93 -9.46
CA THR A 211 11.91 19.58 -8.46
C THR A 211 12.45 18.56 -7.46
N SER A 212 13.77 18.39 -7.40
CA SER A 212 14.43 17.40 -6.51
C SER A 212 15.12 18.01 -5.29
N LYS A 213 15.75 19.20 -5.44
CA LYS A 213 16.58 19.83 -4.40
C LYS A 213 15.77 20.44 -3.25
N THR A 214 14.58 20.96 -3.53
CA THR A 214 13.71 21.65 -2.56
C THR A 214 12.36 20.94 -2.38
N LYS A 215 12.25 19.67 -2.79
CA LYS A 215 10.97 18.94 -2.81
C LYS A 215 10.28 18.85 -1.44
N ASP A 216 11.03 18.85 -0.36
CA ASP A 216 10.50 18.77 1.01
C ASP A 216 10.01 20.13 1.55
N ASN A 217 10.33 21.23 0.86
CA ASN A 217 9.87 22.58 1.23
C ASN A 217 8.54 22.90 0.56
N LEU A 218 7.44 22.84 1.30
CA LEU A 218 6.07 23.10 0.81
C LEU A 218 5.77 24.58 0.54
N ASP A 219 6.69 25.48 0.86
CA ASP A 219 6.51 26.92 0.61
C ASP A 219 6.68 27.29 -0.87
N ASN A 220 6.10 28.45 -1.23
CA ASN A 220 6.22 29.09 -2.54
C ASN A 220 5.97 28.14 -3.73
N PRO A 221 4.74 27.59 -3.86
CA PRO A 221 4.41 26.72 -4.99
C PRO A 221 4.55 27.46 -6.33
N ASP A 222 5.32 26.88 -7.25
CA ASP A 222 5.32 27.25 -8.66
C ASP A 222 4.39 26.31 -9.43
N PHE A 223 3.47 26.89 -10.21
CA PHE A 223 2.50 26.16 -11.02
C PHE A 223 3.14 25.34 -12.14
N LYS A 224 4.40 25.63 -12.49
CA LYS A 224 5.17 24.85 -13.47
C LYS A 224 5.85 23.63 -12.86
N GLU A 225 6.03 23.61 -11.55
CA GLU A 225 6.78 22.55 -10.88
C GLU A 225 5.89 21.37 -10.48
N ILE A 226 6.49 20.19 -10.46
CA ILE A 226 5.90 18.98 -9.88
C ILE A 226 6.83 18.37 -8.84
N ARG A 227 6.26 17.91 -7.73
CA ARG A 227 6.98 17.19 -6.68
C ARG A 227 6.54 15.75 -6.63
N SER A 228 7.51 14.85 -6.68
CA SER A 228 7.26 13.41 -6.63
C SER A 228 7.75 12.81 -5.32
N PHE A 229 6.85 12.10 -4.63
CA PHE A 229 7.15 11.41 -3.38
C PHE A 229 6.82 9.92 -3.49
N VAL A 230 7.70 9.09 -2.92
CA VAL A 230 7.35 7.70 -2.61
C VAL A 230 6.29 7.69 -1.50
N GLU A 231 5.37 6.72 -1.51
CA GLU A 231 4.25 6.62 -0.57
C GLU A 231 4.68 6.83 0.90
N THR A 232 5.78 6.22 1.35
CA THR A 232 6.25 6.29 2.75
C THR A 232 6.68 7.70 3.15
N LYS A 233 7.31 8.44 2.23
CA LYS A 233 7.67 9.85 2.44
C LYS A 233 6.44 10.74 2.41
N ALA A 234 5.49 10.47 1.50
CA ALA A 234 4.25 11.22 1.44
C ALA A 234 3.41 11.03 2.71
N GLU A 235 3.31 9.82 3.23
CA GLU A 235 2.64 9.54 4.51
C GLU A 235 3.28 10.30 5.66
N SER A 236 4.62 10.35 5.71
CA SER A 236 5.35 11.15 6.71
C SER A 236 4.99 12.64 6.62
N ILE A 237 4.86 13.19 5.41
CA ILE A 237 4.45 14.58 5.19
C ILE A 237 2.99 14.80 5.64
N VAL A 238 2.07 13.91 5.26
CA VAL A 238 0.65 13.99 5.67
C VAL A 238 0.52 13.93 7.19
N LYS A 239 1.31 13.10 7.88
CA LYS A 239 1.30 13.02 9.34
C LYS A 239 1.82 14.28 10.03
N GLN A 240 2.84 14.95 9.45
CA GLN A 240 3.48 16.10 10.08
C GLN A 240 2.83 17.43 9.71
N LYS A 241 2.41 17.59 8.45
CA LYS A 241 2.04 18.88 7.83
C LYS A 241 0.92 18.73 6.79
N PRO A 242 -0.25 18.15 7.15
CA PRO A 242 -1.28 17.86 6.15
C PRO A 242 -1.88 19.13 5.52
N SER A 243 -2.08 20.19 6.32
CA SER A 243 -2.61 21.47 5.84
C SER A 243 -1.63 22.21 4.91
N ASP A 244 -0.32 22.13 5.19
CA ASP A 244 0.70 22.73 4.32
C ASP A 244 0.74 22.03 2.96
N LEU A 245 0.58 20.70 2.94
CA LEU A 245 0.52 19.92 1.71
C LEU A 245 -0.73 20.27 0.90
N LEU A 246 -1.90 20.39 1.55
CA LEU A 246 -3.12 20.84 0.90
C LEU A 246 -2.95 22.24 0.28
N LYS A 247 -2.40 23.19 1.05
CA LYS A 247 -2.15 24.55 0.58
C LYS A 247 -1.18 24.58 -0.61
N TYR A 248 -0.14 23.76 -0.58
CA TYR A 248 0.76 23.60 -1.73
C TYR A 248 -0.02 23.09 -2.96
N ASN A 249 -0.84 22.05 -2.80
CA ASN A 249 -1.57 21.41 -3.90
C ASN A 249 -2.68 22.26 -4.52
N GLN A 250 -3.06 23.38 -3.90
CA GLN A 250 -3.96 24.35 -4.53
C GLN A 250 -3.29 25.11 -5.70
N LYS A 251 -1.95 25.11 -5.77
CA LYS A 251 -1.18 25.84 -6.80
C LYS A 251 -0.13 24.98 -7.52
N GLY A 252 0.52 24.06 -6.80
CA GLY A 252 1.52 23.14 -7.33
C GLY A 252 0.97 21.73 -7.53
N LEU A 253 1.66 20.93 -8.35
CA LEU A 253 1.30 19.53 -8.58
C LEU A 253 2.14 18.60 -7.71
N THR A 254 1.47 17.63 -7.08
CA THR A 254 2.13 16.54 -6.36
C THR A 254 1.81 15.20 -7.01
N ARG A 255 2.86 14.40 -7.23
CA ARG A 255 2.78 13.00 -7.64
C ARG A 255 3.23 12.08 -6.52
N ILE A 256 2.42 11.09 -6.20
CA ILE A 256 2.76 10.01 -5.27
C ILE A 256 2.84 8.72 -6.05
N TYR A 257 3.78 7.84 -5.70
CA TYR A 257 3.93 6.54 -6.32
C TYR A 257 4.30 5.46 -5.30
N PRO A 258 4.03 4.18 -5.63
CA PRO A 258 4.22 3.08 -4.67
C PRO A 258 5.70 2.89 -4.29
N LYS A 259 5.96 2.36 -3.09
CA LYS A 259 7.33 2.03 -2.68
C LYS A 259 7.92 0.91 -3.55
N GLY A 260 9.24 0.93 -3.75
CA GLY A 260 9.93 -0.05 -4.60
C GLY A 260 9.79 -1.50 -4.11
N GLN A 261 9.55 -1.69 -2.81
CA GLN A 261 9.32 -3.00 -2.18
C GLN A 261 7.97 -3.64 -2.58
N ARG A 262 7.05 -2.90 -3.21
CA ARG A 262 5.81 -3.45 -3.76
C ARG A 262 6.05 -4.12 -5.11
N VAL A 263 6.95 -5.10 -5.12
CA VAL A 263 7.28 -5.90 -6.31
C VAL A 263 6.12 -6.76 -6.78
N ASP A 264 5.17 -7.07 -5.88
CA ASP A 264 3.88 -7.69 -6.18
C ASP A 264 2.90 -6.74 -6.88
N SER A 265 3.30 -5.47 -7.10
CA SER A 265 2.46 -4.41 -7.65
C SER A 265 1.23 -4.08 -6.81
N SER A 266 1.21 -4.40 -5.51
CA SER A 266 0.14 -3.96 -4.60
C SER A 266 0.00 -2.43 -4.59
N ASN A 267 -1.20 -1.92 -4.30
CA ASN A 267 -1.43 -0.48 -4.12
C ASN A 267 -1.47 -0.07 -2.65
N TYR A 268 -1.11 1.19 -2.40
CA TYR A 268 -1.29 1.87 -1.13
C TYR A 268 -2.68 2.54 -1.06
N ASP A 269 -3.07 2.97 0.14
CA ASP A 269 -4.31 3.70 0.38
C ASP A 269 -4.24 5.13 -0.18
N PRO A 270 -5.07 5.51 -1.18
CA PRO A 270 -5.02 6.83 -1.80
C PRO A 270 -5.74 7.93 -1.00
N PHE A 271 -6.62 7.57 -0.05
CA PHE A 271 -7.55 8.50 0.59
C PHE A 271 -6.85 9.65 1.31
N ARG A 272 -5.85 9.31 2.15
CA ARG A 272 -5.06 10.30 2.91
C ARG A 272 -4.42 11.37 2.02
N PHE A 273 -4.06 10.99 0.79
CA PHE A 273 -3.46 11.89 -0.18
C PHE A 273 -4.50 12.72 -0.93
N TRP A 274 -5.63 12.11 -1.29
CA TRP A 274 -6.76 12.85 -1.86
C TRP A 274 -7.26 13.92 -0.90
N PHE A 275 -7.39 13.64 0.40
CA PHE A 275 -7.77 14.63 1.41
C PHE A 275 -6.78 15.80 1.51
N CYS A 276 -5.50 15.56 1.24
CA CYS A 276 -4.48 16.62 1.15
C CYS A 276 -4.38 17.26 -0.24
N GLY A 277 -5.36 17.06 -1.12
CA GLY A 277 -5.42 17.69 -2.43
C GLY A 277 -4.42 17.15 -3.46
N VAL A 278 -3.75 16.02 -3.20
CA VAL A 278 -2.79 15.42 -4.14
C VAL A 278 -3.52 14.96 -5.40
N GLN A 279 -3.06 15.41 -6.56
CA GLN A 279 -3.74 15.19 -7.83
C GLN A 279 -3.26 13.91 -8.52
N MET A 280 -1.95 13.65 -8.53
CA MET A 280 -1.34 12.53 -9.25
C MET A 280 -0.99 11.38 -8.28
N VAL A 281 -2.02 10.73 -7.73
CA VAL A 281 -1.86 9.54 -6.89
C VAL A 281 -1.70 8.33 -7.81
N ALA A 282 -0.46 7.98 -8.15
CA ALA A 282 -0.15 6.92 -9.11
C ALA A 282 -0.28 5.54 -8.45
N LEU A 283 -1.14 4.72 -9.05
CA LEU A 283 -1.41 3.35 -8.62
C LEU A 283 -1.01 2.37 -9.75
N ASN A 284 -0.75 1.13 -9.38
CA ASN A 284 -0.53 0.00 -10.27
C ASN A 284 -1.88 -0.45 -10.86
N PHE A 285 -2.20 0.04 -12.07
CA PHE A 285 -3.48 -0.24 -12.75
C PHE A 285 -3.69 -1.73 -13.09
N GLN A 286 -2.59 -2.50 -13.20
CA GLN A 286 -2.63 -3.93 -13.46
C GLN A 286 -3.13 -4.76 -12.27
N THR A 287 -3.24 -4.15 -11.08
CA THR A 287 -3.57 -4.85 -9.84
C THR A 287 -5.05 -4.65 -9.49
N PRO A 288 -5.88 -5.72 -9.46
CA PRO A 288 -7.32 -5.67 -9.20
C PRO A 288 -7.64 -5.57 -7.70
N ASP A 289 -7.01 -4.63 -6.99
CA ASP A 289 -7.19 -4.46 -5.54
C ASP A 289 -8.26 -3.41 -5.19
N LYS A 290 -8.56 -3.32 -3.88
CA LYS A 290 -9.52 -2.36 -3.33
C LYS A 290 -9.26 -0.94 -3.79
N PHE A 291 -8.00 -0.50 -3.80
CA PHE A 291 -7.64 0.90 -4.07
C PHE A 291 -7.74 1.24 -5.55
N MET A 292 -7.45 0.29 -6.43
CA MET A 292 -7.73 0.46 -7.85
C MET A 292 -9.23 0.54 -8.15
N GLN A 293 -10.04 -0.25 -7.43
CA GLN A 293 -11.50 -0.16 -7.52
C GLN A 293 -12.04 1.19 -7.00
N MET A 294 -11.42 1.79 -5.97
CA MET A 294 -11.72 3.15 -5.51
C MET A 294 -11.35 4.20 -6.56
N ASN A 295 -10.16 4.06 -7.16
CA ASN A 295 -9.67 4.96 -8.20
C ASN A 295 -10.61 4.98 -9.41
N GLN A 296 -11.01 3.81 -9.90
CA GLN A 296 -11.99 3.72 -10.98
C GLN A 296 -13.35 4.31 -10.59
N ALA A 297 -13.82 4.09 -9.36
CA ALA A 297 -15.05 4.69 -8.88
C ALA A 297 -14.97 6.22 -8.83
N LEU A 298 -13.86 6.80 -8.34
CA LEU A 298 -13.63 8.24 -8.31
C LEU A 298 -13.69 8.82 -9.71
N PHE A 299 -12.92 8.25 -10.64
CA PHE A 299 -12.84 8.74 -12.01
C PHE A 299 -14.02 8.33 -12.89
N SER A 300 -14.98 7.54 -12.39
CA SER A 300 -16.28 7.38 -13.03
C SER A 300 -17.10 8.69 -13.01
N LEU A 301 -16.80 9.59 -12.06
CA LEU A 301 -17.31 10.95 -12.06
C LEU A 301 -16.83 11.69 -13.30
N ASN A 302 -17.62 12.68 -13.73
CA ASN A 302 -17.30 13.48 -14.91
C ASN A 302 -17.05 12.64 -16.17
N GLY A 303 -17.76 11.52 -16.32
CA GLY A 303 -17.80 10.72 -17.54
C GLY A 303 -16.47 10.08 -17.93
N TRP A 304 -15.66 9.64 -16.96
CA TRP A 304 -14.41 8.90 -17.23
C TRP A 304 -13.34 9.68 -17.99
N THR A 305 -13.35 11.01 -17.88
CA THR A 305 -12.38 11.89 -18.54
C THR A 305 -10.96 11.80 -17.94
N GLY A 306 -10.81 11.16 -16.77
CA GLY A 306 -9.56 11.15 -16.00
C GLY A 306 -9.33 12.41 -15.17
N PHE A 307 -10.28 13.36 -15.16
CA PHE A 307 -10.20 14.58 -14.38
C PHE A 307 -11.49 14.80 -13.59
N VAL A 308 -11.35 14.86 -12.26
CA VAL A 308 -12.44 15.17 -11.32
C VAL A 308 -12.07 16.43 -10.57
N LEU A 309 -12.98 17.40 -10.59
CA LEU A 309 -12.79 18.64 -9.87
C LEU A 309 -12.81 18.36 -8.35
N GLN A 310 -11.78 18.80 -7.64
CA GLN A 310 -11.76 18.70 -6.18
C GLN A 310 -12.95 19.44 -5.55
N PRO A 311 -13.50 18.91 -4.45
CA PRO A 311 -14.58 19.56 -3.69
C PRO A 311 -14.31 21.02 -3.38
N GLU A 312 -15.36 21.85 -3.36
CA GLU A 312 -15.22 23.27 -3.05
C GLU A 312 -14.67 23.51 -1.64
N SER A 313 -15.11 22.71 -0.67
CA SER A 313 -14.61 22.72 0.70
C SER A 313 -13.08 22.65 0.77
N MET A 314 -12.45 21.71 0.07
CA MET A 314 -10.99 21.54 0.03
C MET A 314 -10.21 22.71 -0.59
N ARG A 315 -10.89 23.56 -1.37
CA ARG A 315 -10.29 24.76 -1.96
C ARG A 315 -10.44 25.99 -1.06
N ASN A 316 -11.12 25.85 0.07
CA ASN A 316 -11.25 26.86 1.10
C ASN A 316 -10.13 26.72 2.15
N GLU A 317 -9.59 27.83 2.64
CA GLU A 317 -8.55 27.84 3.68
C GLU A 317 -9.02 27.24 5.02
N ALA A 318 -10.34 27.15 5.24
CA ALA A 318 -10.91 26.58 6.46
C ALA A 318 -10.95 25.04 6.48
N TYR A 319 -10.69 24.36 5.36
CA TYR A 319 -10.74 22.91 5.30
C TYR A 319 -9.55 22.30 6.04
N ASP A 320 -9.87 21.40 6.97
CA ASP A 320 -8.91 20.65 7.75
C ASP A 320 -8.90 19.21 7.21
N PRO A 321 -7.84 18.78 6.48
CA PRO A 321 -7.76 17.44 5.91
C PRO A 321 -7.60 16.33 6.96
N MET A 322 -7.28 16.68 8.21
CA MET A 322 -7.15 15.73 9.32
C MET A 322 -7.79 16.32 10.59
N PRO A 323 -9.13 16.49 10.61
CA PRO A 323 -9.80 17.19 11.69
C PRO A 323 -9.80 16.38 12.98
N ASN A 324 -9.51 17.04 14.10
CA ASN A 324 -9.72 16.47 15.44
C ASN A 324 -11.20 16.08 15.64
N GLU A 325 -11.47 15.08 16.49
CA GLU A 325 -12.83 14.58 16.80
C GLU A 325 -13.85 15.69 17.07
N CYS A 326 -13.50 16.69 17.87
CA CYS A 326 -14.42 17.78 18.24
C CYS A 326 -14.84 18.69 17.06
N LYS A 327 -14.13 18.67 15.93
CA LYS A 327 -14.45 19.46 14.74
C LYS A 327 -15.30 18.69 13.72
N LYS A 328 -15.43 17.38 13.88
CA LYS A 328 -16.20 16.54 12.96
C LYS A 328 -17.68 16.86 13.08
N LYS A 329 -18.32 17.06 11.95
CA LYS A 329 -19.75 17.34 11.89
C LYS A 329 -20.40 16.28 11.01
N LEU A 330 -21.39 15.60 11.56
CA LEU A 330 -22.14 14.60 10.83
C LEU A 330 -22.92 15.28 9.70
N GLN A 331 -22.62 14.92 8.46
CA GLN A 331 -23.22 15.56 7.28
C GLN A 331 -24.38 14.73 6.71
N MET A 332 -24.24 13.41 6.71
CA MET A 332 -25.20 12.50 6.09
C MET A 332 -25.34 11.20 6.89
N ILE A 333 -26.56 10.67 6.96
CA ILE A 333 -26.81 9.28 7.32
C ILE A 333 -27.24 8.53 6.07
N LEU A 334 -26.56 7.44 5.75
CA LEU A 334 -26.95 6.50 4.71
C LEU A 334 -27.48 5.21 5.35
N THR A 335 -28.75 4.91 5.11
CA THR A 335 -29.32 3.61 5.48
C THR A 335 -29.28 2.69 4.27
N VAL A 336 -28.70 1.49 4.41
CA VAL A 336 -28.63 0.47 3.35
C VAL A 336 -29.23 -0.83 3.84
N ARG A 337 -30.03 -1.46 2.98
CA ARG A 337 -30.55 -2.80 3.17
C ARG A 337 -30.29 -3.62 1.90
N VAL A 338 -29.54 -4.69 2.05
CA VAL A 338 -29.30 -5.68 0.99
C VAL A 338 -30.49 -6.65 0.99
N ILE A 339 -31.13 -6.86 -0.17
CA ILE A 339 -32.37 -7.65 -0.26
C ILE A 339 -32.10 -8.97 -0.98
N ALA A 340 -31.54 -8.91 -2.18
CA ALA A 340 -31.33 -10.08 -3.03
C ALA A 340 -30.19 -9.85 -4.02
N ALA A 341 -29.73 -10.90 -4.69
CA ALA A 341 -28.86 -10.81 -5.85
C ALA A 341 -29.41 -11.64 -7.01
N ARG A 342 -28.84 -11.44 -8.21
CA ARG A 342 -29.08 -12.26 -9.38
C ARG A 342 -27.77 -12.52 -10.12
N HIS A 343 -27.64 -13.72 -10.69
CA HIS A 343 -26.53 -14.12 -11.57
C HIS A 343 -25.15 -13.83 -10.97
N LEU A 344 -24.92 -14.16 -9.69
CA LEU A 344 -23.59 -14.03 -9.12
C LEU A 344 -22.60 -14.94 -9.86
N PRO A 345 -21.36 -14.49 -10.08
CA PRO A 345 -20.37 -15.30 -10.77
C PRO A 345 -20.05 -16.54 -9.95
N LYS A 346 -19.69 -17.62 -10.65
CA LYS A 346 -19.36 -18.91 -10.04
C LYS A 346 -17.85 -19.05 -9.95
N SER A 347 -17.33 -19.17 -8.73
CA SER A 347 -15.94 -19.52 -8.48
C SER A 347 -15.78 -21.05 -8.50
N GLY A 348 -15.33 -21.59 -9.65
CA GLY A 348 -15.06 -23.02 -9.78
C GLY A 348 -16.30 -23.89 -9.99
N ARG A 349 -16.34 -25.08 -9.35
CA ARG A 349 -17.34 -26.13 -9.62
C ARG A 349 -18.51 -26.17 -8.62
N SER A 350 -18.31 -25.71 -7.39
CA SER A 350 -19.33 -25.65 -6.33
C SER A 350 -20.36 -24.55 -6.59
N ILE A 351 -21.54 -24.69 -5.98
CA ILE A 351 -22.52 -23.62 -5.92
C ILE A 351 -22.04 -22.63 -4.86
N ALA A 352 -22.09 -21.33 -5.16
CA ALA A 352 -21.65 -20.30 -4.23
C ALA A 352 -22.56 -20.22 -3.00
N CYS A 353 -21.97 -20.00 -1.84
CA CYS A 353 -22.65 -19.63 -0.60
C CYS A 353 -22.44 -18.13 -0.33
N PRO A 354 -23.19 -17.21 -0.98
CA PRO A 354 -22.83 -15.81 -1.00
C PRO A 354 -23.22 -15.05 0.28
N PHE A 355 -22.39 -14.07 0.62
CA PHE A 355 -22.73 -12.97 1.52
C PHE A 355 -22.20 -11.65 0.96
N VAL A 356 -22.76 -10.53 1.42
CA VAL A 356 -22.39 -9.19 0.96
C VAL A 356 -21.76 -8.40 2.10
N GLU A 357 -20.57 -7.87 1.85
CA GLU A 357 -19.96 -6.81 2.65
C GLU A 357 -20.32 -5.45 2.04
N VAL A 358 -20.97 -4.60 2.83
CA VAL A 358 -21.23 -3.19 2.52
C VAL A 358 -20.27 -2.35 3.34
N GLU A 359 -19.49 -1.50 2.68
CA GLU A 359 -18.46 -0.68 3.30
C GLU A 359 -18.60 0.78 2.86
N ILE A 360 -18.44 1.72 3.80
CA ILE A 360 -18.09 3.10 3.47
C ILE A 360 -16.57 3.22 3.44
N CYS A 361 -16.03 3.70 2.32
CA CYS A 361 -14.61 4.02 2.18
C CYS A 361 -14.44 5.52 2.02
N GLY A 362 -13.63 6.15 2.86
CA GLY A 362 -13.42 7.58 2.82
C GLY A 362 -12.39 8.00 3.85
N ALA A 363 -12.72 9.01 4.64
CA ALA A 363 -11.91 9.39 5.78
C ALA A 363 -11.91 8.25 6.81
N GLU A 364 -10.83 8.15 7.59
CA GLU A 364 -10.67 7.04 8.55
C GLU A 364 -11.84 6.92 9.53
N TYR A 365 -12.46 8.04 9.87
CA TYR A 365 -13.62 8.13 10.76
C TYR A 365 -14.96 7.84 10.08
N ASP A 366 -15.03 7.83 8.75
CA ASP A 366 -16.21 7.42 7.98
C ASP A 366 -16.19 5.91 7.70
N ASN A 367 -15.02 5.26 7.84
CA ASN A 367 -14.83 3.87 7.48
C ASN A 367 -15.62 2.94 8.41
N ASN A 368 -16.63 2.29 7.86
CA ASN A 368 -17.47 1.33 8.58
C ASN A 368 -17.92 0.22 7.62
N LYS A 369 -18.08 -1.00 8.14
CA LYS A 369 -18.42 -2.20 7.38
C LYS A 369 -19.59 -2.94 8.02
N PHE A 370 -20.43 -3.49 7.17
CA PHE A 370 -21.51 -4.39 7.54
C PHE A 370 -21.48 -5.62 6.65
N LYS A 371 -21.71 -6.79 7.23
CA LYS A 371 -21.80 -8.06 6.50
C LYS A 371 -23.18 -8.65 6.69
N THR A 372 -23.80 -9.09 5.59
CA THR A 372 -25.02 -9.87 5.65
C THR A 372 -24.73 -11.27 6.18
N THR A 373 -25.77 -12.02 6.52
CA THR A 373 -25.68 -13.47 6.67
C THR A 373 -25.35 -14.15 5.35
N VAL A 374 -24.87 -15.39 5.45
CA VAL A 374 -24.56 -16.26 4.33
C VAL A 374 -25.82 -16.94 3.84
N VAL A 375 -26.02 -16.96 2.52
CA VAL A 375 -27.04 -17.79 1.88
C VAL A 375 -26.37 -19.04 1.34
N ASN A 376 -26.79 -20.21 1.81
CA ASN A 376 -26.18 -21.48 1.37
C ASN A 376 -26.65 -21.88 -0.03
N ASP A 377 -25.70 -22.40 -0.83
CA ASP A 377 -25.94 -23.05 -2.12
C ASP A 377 -26.87 -22.28 -3.08
N ASN A 378 -26.73 -20.95 -3.14
CA ASN A 378 -27.52 -20.14 -4.07
C ASN A 378 -26.77 -18.89 -4.57
N GLY A 379 -26.09 -19.02 -5.71
CA GLY A 379 -25.52 -17.88 -6.45
C GLY A 379 -26.46 -17.26 -7.51
N LEU A 380 -27.53 -17.96 -7.91
CA LEU A 380 -28.35 -17.52 -9.05
C LEU A 380 -29.36 -16.44 -8.66
N ASN A 381 -30.00 -16.58 -7.50
CA ASN A 381 -31.04 -15.67 -7.01
C ASN A 381 -31.16 -15.63 -5.47
N PRO A 382 -30.05 -15.46 -4.73
CA PRO A 382 -30.10 -15.42 -3.27
C PRO A 382 -30.97 -14.26 -2.77
N VAL A 383 -31.65 -14.49 -1.65
CA VAL A 383 -32.44 -13.49 -0.93
C VAL A 383 -32.00 -13.50 0.52
N TRP A 384 -31.55 -12.35 1.02
CA TRP A 384 -31.22 -12.15 2.43
C TRP A 384 -32.51 -11.79 3.18
N THR A 385 -33.09 -12.80 3.83
CA THR A 385 -34.43 -12.74 4.43
C THR A 385 -34.49 -11.92 5.71
N LEU A 386 -33.39 -11.87 6.45
CA LEU A 386 -33.24 -10.98 7.60
C LEU A 386 -33.23 -9.53 7.10
N GLN A 387 -34.19 -8.74 7.57
CA GLN A 387 -34.36 -7.35 7.16
C GLN A 387 -33.35 -6.41 7.84
N GLU A 388 -32.10 -6.85 7.94
CA GLU A 388 -31.03 -6.07 8.56
C GLU A 388 -30.74 -4.85 7.68
N GLN A 389 -31.00 -3.69 8.26
CA GLN A 389 -30.62 -2.41 7.70
C GLN A 389 -29.42 -1.90 8.50
N VAL A 390 -28.40 -1.47 7.79
CA VAL A 390 -27.25 -0.79 8.38
C VAL A 390 -27.41 0.71 8.18
N LYS A 391 -27.07 1.48 9.22
CA LYS A 391 -26.96 2.93 9.15
C LYS A 391 -25.49 3.32 9.20
N PHE A 392 -25.05 4.08 8.21
CA PHE A 392 -23.72 4.65 8.15
C PHE A 392 -23.80 6.15 8.41
N GLU A 393 -22.99 6.61 9.34
CA GLU A 393 -22.77 8.02 9.64
C GLU A 393 -21.60 8.51 8.78
N ILE A 394 -21.82 9.53 7.94
CA ILE A 394 -20.83 10.05 7.00
C ILE A 394 -20.58 11.53 7.33
N TYR A 395 -19.34 11.83 7.69
CA TYR A 395 -18.87 13.14 8.10
C TYR A 395 -18.22 13.93 6.94
N ASP A 396 -17.58 13.28 5.96
CA ASP A 396 -17.14 13.94 4.71
C ASP A 396 -17.65 13.22 3.44
N PRO A 397 -18.89 13.53 2.99
CA PRO A 397 -19.48 12.89 1.82
C PRO A 397 -18.80 13.27 0.49
N ASN A 398 -17.88 14.25 0.50
CA ASN A 398 -17.23 14.72 -0.72
C ASN A 398 -16.24 13.72 -1.32
N ILE A 399 -15.55 12.95 -0.47
CA ILE A 399 -14.59 11.91 -0.85
C ILE A 399 -14.93 10.63 -0.06
N ALA A 400 -16.22 10.27 -0.05
CA ALA A 400 -16.69 9.00 0.49
C ALA A 400 -17.29 8.14 -0.63
N PHE A 401 -17.16 6.83 -0.47
CA PHE A 401 -17.60 5.81 -1.43
C PHE A 401 -18.45 4.76 -0.72
N LEU A 402 -19.53 4.36 -1.37
CA LEU A 402 -20.31 3.18 -1.01
C LEU A 402 -19.79 1.99 -1.82
N ARG A 403 -19.25 1.00 -1.13
CA ARG A 403 -18.67 -0.22 -1.71
C ARG A 403 -19.50 -1.44 -1.31
N PHE A 404 -19.90 -2.22 -2.30
CA PHE A 404 -20.46 -3.55 -2.13
C PHE A 404 -19.42 -4.56 -2.58
N VAL A 405 -19.17 -5.59 -1.76
CA VAL A 405 -18.35 -6.73 -2.14
C VAL A 405 -19.14 -7.98 -1.87
N VAL A 406 -19.29 -8.82 -2.89
CA VAL A 406 -19.90 -10.13 -2.77
C VAL A 406 -18.78 -11.13 -2.59
N TYR A 407 -18.88 -11.91 -1.53
CA TYR A 407 -18.00 -13.04 -1.26
C TYR A 407 -18.81 -14.33 -1.31
N GLU A 408 -18.14 -15.45 -1.55
CA GLU A 408 -18.64 -16.77 -1.16
C GLU A 408 -17.87 -17.28 0.05
N GLU A 409 -18.56 -17.97 0.94
CA GLU A 409 -17.93 -18.75 2.00
C GLU A 409 -17.66 -20.16 1.48
N ASP A 410 -16.41 -20.62 1.57
CA ASP A 410 -16.05 -21.99 1.17
C ASP A 410 -16.27 -23.03 2.29
N MET A 411 -15.90 -24.28 2.04
CA MET A 411 -16.07 -25.39 2.99
C MET A 411 -15.24 -25.23 4.29
N PHE A 412 -14.27 -24.31 4.30
CA PHE A 412 -13.42 -24.01 5.45
C PHE A 412 -13.79 -22.68 6.12
N SER A 413 -14.93 -22.09 5.73
CA SER A 413 -15.39 -20.78 6.18
C SER A 413 -14.48 -19.62 5.74
N ASP A 414 -13.64 -19.82 4.72
CA ASP A 414 -12.81 -18.75 4.17
C ASP A 414 -13.62 -17.92 3.14
N PRO A 415 -13.58 -16.58 3.25
CA PRO A 415 -14.28 -15.70 2.32
C PRO A 415 -13.50 -15.53 1.02
N ASN A 416 -14.10 -15.97 -0.10
CA ASN A 416 -13.54 -15.84 -1.43
C ASN A 416 -14.26 -14.76 -2.22
N PHE A 417 -13.50 -13.84 -2.82
CA PHE A 417 -14.05 -12.73 -3.61
C PHE A 417 -14.83 -13.25 -4.84
N LEU A 418 -16.05 -12.74 -5.04
CA LEU A 418 -16.85 -13.02 -6.24
C LEU A 418 -16.95 -11.79 -7.15
N ALA A 419 -17.40 -10.66 -6.61
CA ALA A 419 -17.67 -9.46 -7.36
C ALA A 419 -17.68 -8.22 -6.45
N HIS A 420 -17.62 -7.03 -7.04
CA HIS A 420 -17.80 -5.79 -6.29
C HIS A 420 -18.59 -4.74 -7.09
N ALA A 421 -19.02 -3.69 -6.40
CA ALA A 421 -19.50 -2.46 -7.01
C ALA A 421 -19.16 -1.29 -6.09
N THR A 422 -18.51 -0.25 -6.61
CA THR A 422 -18.05 0.89 -5.82
C THR A 422 -18.58 2.17 -6.44
N PHE A 423 -19.22 3.03 -5.65
CA PHE A 423 -19.83 4.28 -6.11
C PHE A 423 -19.41 5.44 -5.22
N PRO A 424 -19.05 6.61 -5.78
CA PRO A 424 -18.96 7.84 -4.99
C PRO A 424 -20.31 8.16 -4.35
N ILE A 425 -20.33 8.57 -3.08
CA ILE A 425 -21.57 8.85 -2.33
C ILE A 425 -22.43 9.89 -3.04
N LYS A 426 -21.82 10.94 -3.62
CA LYS A 426 -22.52 11.96 -4.41
C LYS A 426 -23.29 11.42 -5.62
N GLY A 427 -22.94 10.23 -6.12
CA GLY A 427 -23.59 9.58 -7.25
C GLY A 427 -24.72 8.62 -6.87
N VAL A 428 -24.91 8.34 -5.58
CA VAL A 428 -25.92 7.37 -5.08
C VAL A 428 -27.32 8.00 -5.13
N ARG A 429 -28.36 7.17 -5.30
CA ARG A 429 -29.77 7.63 -5.34
C ARG A 429 -30.63 6.76 -4.44
N SER A 430 -31.46 7.37 -3.59
CA SER A 430 -32.36 6.67 -2.66
C SER A 430 -33.45 5.83 -3.36
N GLY A 431 -34.09 4.95 -2.59
CA GLY A 431 -35.15 4.02 -2.98
C GLY A 431 -34.66 2.59 -3.24
N TYR A 432 -35.50 1.80 -3.90
CA TYR A 432 -35.12 0.48 -4.40
C TYR A 432 -34.24 0.63 -5.64
N ARG A 433 -33.03 0.07 -5.59
CA ARG A 433 -32.02 0.18 -6.65
C ARG A 433 -31.44 -1.17 -7.00
N SER A 434 -31.12 -1.32 -8.28
CA SER A 434 -30.23 -2.38 -8.75
C SER A 434 -28.79 -1.88 -8.70
N VAL A 435 -27.89 -2.71 -8.17
CA VAL A 435 -26.45 -2.47 -8.12
C VAL A 435 -25.79 -3.44 -9.10
N PRO A 436 -25.41 -2.99 -10.31
CA PRO A 436 -24.64 -3.81 -11.24
C PRO A 436 -23.28 -4.17 -10.65
N LEU A 437 -22.90 -5.44 -10.76
CA LEU A 437 -21.67 -5.98 -10.19
C LEU A 437 -20.55 -6.05 -11.25
N LYS A 438 -19.32 -5.94 -10.76
CA LYS A 438 -18.08 -5.92 -11.52
C LYS A 438 -17.10 -6.97 -11.02
N ASN A 439 -16.20 -7.43 -11.88
CA ASN A 439 -15.11 -8.34 -11.53
C ASN A 439 -13.99 -7.60 -10.78
N GLY A 440 -12.91 -8.29 -10.39
CA GLY A 440 -11.80 -7.67 -9.65
C GLY A 440 -11.15 -6.47 -10.36
N TYR A 441 -11.16 -6.46 -11.70
CA TYR A 441 -10.62 -5.40 -12.55
C TYR A 441 -11.61 -4.26 -12.81
N SER A 442 -12.77 -4.28 -12.14
CA SER A 442 -13.85 -3.30 -12.30
C SER A 442 -14.51 -3.31 -13.69
N GLU A 443 -14.45 -4.44 -14.40
CA GLU A 443 -15.21 -4.70 -15.62
C GLU A 443 -16.59 -5.26 -15.28
N ASP A 444 -17.60 -4.91 -16.07
CA ASP A 444 -18.99 -5.33 -15.83
C ASP A 444 -19.16 -6.84 -15.97
N ILE A 445 -19.95 -7.44 -15.06
CA ILE A 445 -20.34 -8.84 -15.14
C ILE A 445 -21.78 -8.91 -15.67
N ASP A 446 -21.99 -9.63 -16.77
CA ASP A 446 -23.29 -9.74 -17.41
C ASP A 446 -24.37 -10.22 -16.44
N LEU A 447 -25.47 -9.45 -16.34
CA LEU A 447 -26.67 -9.71 -15.54
C LEU A 447 -26.47 -9.73 -14.01
N ALA A 448 -25.23 -9.78 -13.53
CA ALA A 448 -24.90 -9.85 -12.12
C ALA A 448 -25.28 -8.54 -11.43
N SER A 449 -26.20 -8.62 -10.46
CA SER A 449 -26.65 -7.43 -9.75
C SER A 449 -27.20 -7.74 -8.37
N LEU A 450 -27.07 -6.77 -7.46
CA LEU A 450 -27.80 -6.76 -6.18
C LEU A 450 -29.10 -5.95 -6.32
N LEU A 451 -30.11 -6.34 -5.56
CA LEU A 451 -31.26 -5.51 -5.24
C LEU A 451 -31.08 -4.96 -3.82
N ILE A 452 -31.11 -3.65 -3.70
CA ILE A 452 -30.97 -2.96 -2.41
C ILE A 452 -32.12 -1.96 -2.21
N TYR A 453 -32.39 -1.65 -0.95
CA TYR A 453 -33.05 -0.40 -0.56
C TYR A 453 -32.00 0.50 0.07
N CYS A 454 -31.95 1.76 -0.36
CA CYS A 454 -31.05 2.76 0.23
C CYS A 454 -31.79 4.06 0.49
N GLU A 455 -31.44 4.74 1.57
CA GLU A 455 -32.03 6.01 1.97
C GLU A 455 -30.93 6.94 2.47
N MET A 456 -30.75 8.05 1.75
CA MET A 456 -29.84 9.11 2.14
C MET A 456 -30.62 10.20 2.87
N GLN A 457 -30.21 10.50 4.10
CA GLN A 457 -30.70 11.60 4.90
C GLN A 457 -29.57 12.60 5.11
N GLN A 458 -29.71 13.79 4.53
CA GLN A 458 -28.78 14.90 4.77
C GLN A 458 -29.14 15.57 6.11
N ILE A 459 -28.15 15.70 7.00
CA ILE A 459 -28.35 16.26 8.35
C ILE A 459 -27.99 17.73 8.37
N LEU A 460 -26.81 18.04 7.85
CA LEU A 460 -26.42 19.41 7.56
C LEU A 460 -26.73 19.62 6.08
N GLU A 461 -27.68 20.50 5.78
CA GLU A 461 -27.74 21.11 4.46
C GLU A 461 -26.35 21.69 4.21
N SER A 462 -25.57 21.05 3.36
CA SER A 462 -24.40 21.70 2.82
C SER A 462 -24.99 22.88 2.05
N GLU A 463 -24.71 24.12 2.47
CA GLU A 463 -25.04 25.32 1.67
C GLU A 463 -24.43 25.26 0.24
N GLU A 464 -23.64 24.23 -0.04
CA GLU A 464 -22.68 24.01 -1.12
C GLU A 464 -23.26 23.89 -2.53
N ASP A 465 -24.48 23.41 -2.78
CA ASP A 465 -24.82 23.05 -4.18
C ASP A 465 -25.64 24.10 -4.96
N LEU A 466 -26.46 24.93 -4.31
CA LEU A 466 -27.27 25.94 -5.03
C LEU A 466 -26.82 27.39 -4.85
N TYR A 467 -26.33 27.78 -3.67
CA TYR A 467 -26.09 29.19 -3.35
C TYR A 467 -24.65 29.66 -3.62
N SER A 468 -23.63 28.81 -3.44
CA SER A 468 -22.22 29.17 -3.70
C SER A 468 -21.95 29.30 -5.20
N SER A 469 -22.42 28.33 -6.01
CA SER A 469 -22.29 28.34 -7.47
C SER A 469 -22.96 29.57 -8.10
N PHE A 470 -24.16 29.96 -7.62
CA PHE A 470 -24.83 31.18 -8.07
C PHE A 470 -24.10 32.46 -7.66
N ARG A 471 -23.51 32.51 -6.46
CA ARG A 471 -22.71 33.66 -6.02
C ARG A 471 -21.41 33.78 -6.81
N GLN A 472 -20.67 32.69 -6.98
CA GLN A 472 -19.42 32.69 -7.75
C GLN A 472 -19.67 33.04 -9.22
N LEU A 473 -20.73 32.52 -9.85
CA LEU A 473 -21.09 32.90 -11.21
C LEU A 473 -21.46 34.39 -11.32
N ARG A 474 -22.21 34.94 -10.36
CA ARG A 474 -22.51 36.38 -10.32
C ARG A 474 -21.28 37.24 -10.07
N GLN A 475 -20.38 36.81 -9.20
CA GLN A 475 -19.16 37.53 -8.86
C GLN A 475 -18.18 37.53 -10.04
N ARG A 476 -18.04 36.40 -10.73
CA ARG A 476 -17.24 36.27 -11.96
C ARG A 476 -17.83 37.06 -13.12
N GLN A 477 -19.16 37.12 -13.24
CA GLN A 477 -19.84 37.99 -14.20
C GLN A 477 -19.59 39.48 -13.89
N ALA A 478 -19.58 39.87 -12.61
CA ALA A 478 -19.28 41.24 -12.19
C ALA A 478 -17.81 41.62 -12.46
N GLU A 479 -16.86 40.72 -12.21
CA GLU A 479 -15.44 40.91 -12.51
C GLU A 479 -15.17 41.04 -14.01
N LEU A 480 -15.77 40.18 -14.84
CA LEU A 480 -15.69 40.26 -16.31
C LEU A 480 -16.29 41.56 -16.85
N ASN A 481 -17.41 42.02 -16.27
CA ASN A 481 -18.00 43.31 -16.63
C ASN A 481 -17.09 44.48 -16.25
N ASN A 482 -16.46 44.47 -15.06
CA ASN A 482 -15.53 45.51 -14.66
C ASN A 482 -14.28 45.54 -15.55
N GLN A 483 -13.73 44.38 -15.92
CA GLN A 483 -12.63 44.31 -16.89
C GLN A 483 -13.02 44.87 -18.26
N LEU A 484 -14.24 44.61 -18.75
CA LEU A 484 -14.77 45.21 -19.99
C LEU A 484 -14.93 46.73 -19.89
N TYR A 485 -15.34 47.26 -18.73
CA TYR A 485 -15.43 48.70 -18.48
C TYR A 485 -14.05 49.37 -18.44
N ASP A 486 -13.05 48.74 -17.80
CA ASP A 486 -11.67 49.25 -17.76
C ASP A 486 -11.01 49.21 -19.14
N THR A 487 -11.25 48.15 -19.92
CA THR A 487 -10.77 48.04 -21.31
C THR A 487 -11.41 49.14 -22.19
N ARG A 488 -12.70 49.46 -21.99
CA ARG A 488 -13.38 50.55 -22.70
C ARG A 488 -12.93 51.95 -22.27
N ARG A 489 -12.53 52.14 -21.01
CA ARG A 489 -11.93 53.40 -20.52
C ARG A 489 -10.54 53.63 -21.12
N ASN A 490 -9.72 52.59 -21.19
CA ASN A 490 -8.36 52.67 -21.76
C ASN A 490 -8.33 52.94 -23.27
N ILE A 491 -9.42 52.63 -24.00
CA ILE A 491 -9.54 52.95 -25.44
C ILE A 491 -9.92 54.43 -25.68
N ARG A 492 -10.44 55.14 -24.68
CA ARG A 492 -10.84 56.56 -24.82
C ARG A 492 -9.82 57.52 -24.21
N SER A 493 -8.58 57.51 -24.68
CA SER A 493 -7.72 58.72 -24.71
C SER A 493 -6.30 58.44 -25.21
N PRO A 494 -6.03 58.56 -26.52
CA PRO A 494 -4.75 59.06 -26.97
C PRO A 494 -4.87 60.58 -27.13
N SER A 495 -4.19 61.35 -26.27
CA SER A 495 -4.02 62.77 -26.54
C SER A 495 -3.17 62.93 -27.79
N ARG A 496 -3.58 63.86 -28.67
CA ARG A 496 -2.94 64.16 -29.96
C ARG A 496 -1.43 64.47 -29.85
N ASP A 497 -0.97 64.84 -28.65
CA ASP A 497 0.43 65.15 -28.35
C ASP A 497 1.33 63.90 -28.22
N ALA A 498 0.78 62.72 -27.94
CA ALA A 498 1.58 61.49 -27.81
C ALA A 498 2.09 60.96 -29.17
N LEU A 499 1.30 61.15 -30.24
CA LEU A 499 1.62 60.65 -31.59
C LEU A 499 2.66 61.51 -32.33
N LEU A 500 2.91 62.75 -31.90
CA LEU A 500 3.89 63.64 -32.56
C LEU A 500 5.32 63.47 -32.04
N ARG A 501 5.54 62.71 -30.95
CA ARG A 501 6.89 62.46 -30.43
C ARG A 501 7.61 61.26 -31.06
N GLU A 502 6.88 60.34 -31.68
CA GLU A 502 7.48 59.13 -32.29
C GLU A 502 7.99 59.33 -33.72
N PHE A 503 7.77 60.50 -34.35
CA PHE A 503 8.23 60.79 -35.71
C PHE A 503 9.34 61.85 -35.81
N SER A 504 9.94 62.25 -34.67
CA SER A 504 11.14 63.09 -34.66
C SER A 504 12.18 62.54 -33.68
N ALA A 505 12.82 61.43 -34.05
CA ALA A 505 14.11 61.00 -33.53
C ALA A 505 14.80 60.08 -34.55
#